data_AF-A0A2V0Q5I8-F1
#
_entry.id   AF-A0A2V0Q5I8-F1
#
_cell.length_a   1.000
_cell.length_b   1.000
_cell.length_c   1.000
_cell.angle_alpha   90.00
_cell.angle_beta   90.00
_cell.angle_gamma   90.00
#
_symmetry.space_group_name_H-M   'P 1'
#
loop_
_entity.id
_entity.type
_entity.pdbx_description
1 polymer ?
#
loop_
_entity_poly.entity_id
_entity_poly.type
_entity_poly.pdbx_seq_one_letter_code
_entity_poly.pdbx_strand_id
1 'polypeptide(L)'
;MHLTNPRRPLKKLLCAMAAVVGIGSSLLASAADPLKVGFVYIGPIGDHGWTYQHEQGRKAMVAALGDKVSSSYVENVPEGADAERVIRNMAQSV
;
A
#
# COMPACT_ATOMS: atom_id res chain seq x y z
N MET A 1 -51.85 29.61 -40.68
CA MET A 1 -51.52 29.75 -39.25
C MET A 1 -50.40 28.78 -38.92
N HIS A 2 -49.31 29.30 -38.36
CA HIS A 2 -48.02 28.63 -38.18
C HIS A 2 -48.10 27.44 -37.21
N LEU A 3 -47.52 26.30 -37.60
CA LEU A 3 -47.24 25.13 -36.75
C LEU A 3 -45.96 25.38 -35.94
N THR A 4 -46.00 25.22 -34.61
CA THR A 4 -44.78 25.07 -33.80
C THR A 4 -44.91 23.89 -32.83
N ASN A 5 -44.02 22.91 -33.03
CA ASN A 5 -43.92 21.65 -32.30
C ASN A 5 -42.69 21.70 -31.37
N PRO A 6 -42.80 21.51 -30.05
CA PRO A 6 -41.68 21.69 -29.12
C PRO A 6 -40.89 20.39 -28.93
N ARG A 7 -40.08 19.99 -29.92
CA ARG A 7 -39.11 18.87 -29.77
C ARG A 7 -37.78 19.34 -29.19
N ARG A 8 -37.78 19.91 -27.98
CA ARG A 8 -36.55 20.44 -27.33
C ARG A 8 -36.21 19.97 -25.89
N PRO A 9 -36.83 18.96 -25.25
CA PRO A 9 -36.33 18.49 -23.94
C PRO A 9 -35.22 17.43 -24.06
N LEU A 10 -35.22 16.63 -25.14
CA LEU A 10 -34.34 15.45 -25.26
C LEU A 10 -32.86 15.81 -25.47
N LYS A 11 -32.58 16.93 -26.16
CA LYS A 11 -31.20 17.41 -26.40
C LYS A 11 -30.50 17.91 -25.13
N LYS A 12 -31.25 18.36 -24.11
CA LYS A 12 -30.69 18.80 -22.83
C LYS A 12 -30.34 17.62 -21.92
N LEU A 13 -31.02 16.49 -22.08
CA LEU A 13 -30.80 15.28 -21.29
C LEU A 13 -29.58 14.49 -21.78
N LEU A 14 -29.32 14.48 -23.09
CA LEU A 14 -28.16 13.81 -23.70
C LEU A 14 -26.81 14.47 -23.34
N CYS A 15 -26.76 15.80 -23.18
CA CYS A 15 -25.53 16.48 -22.76
C CYS A 15 -25.19 16.27 -21.27
N ALA A 16 -26.17 15.91 -20.43
CA ALA A 16 -25.93 15.63 -19.02
C ALA A 16 -25.31 14.23 -18.78
N MET A 17 -25.52 13.27 -19.70
CA MET A 17 -24.96 11.91 -19.59
C MET A 17 -23.49 11.84 -20.02
N ALA A 18 -23.04 12.73 -20.91
CA ALA A 18 -21.64 12.82 -21.33
C ALA A 18 -20.70 13.37 -20.25
N ALA A 19 -21.23 14.11 -19.26
CA ALA A 19 -20.43 14.67 -18.16
C ALA A 19 -20.15 13.65 -17.03
N VAL A 20 -20.90 12.55 -16.96
CA VAL A 20 -20.73 11.52 -15.90
C VAL A 20 -19.66 10.49 -16.27
N VAL A 21 -19.44 10.22 -17.57
CA VAL A 21 -18.44 9.23 -18.03
C VAL A 21 -17.00 9.76 -17.92
N GLY A 22 -16.79 11.08 -17.99
CA GLY A 22 -15.44 11.68 -17.97
C GLY A 22 -14.73 11.68 -16.62
N ILE A 23 -15.44 11.45 -15.51
CA ILE A 23 -14.88 11.47 -14.15
C ILE A 23 -14.47 10.07 -13.67
N GLY A 24 -14.94 9.00 -14.33
CA GLY A 24 -14.66 7.62 -13.91
C GLY A 24 -13.22 7.16 -14.17
N SER A 25 -12.52 7.78 -15.11
CA SER A 25 -11.19 7.32 -15.56
C SER A 25 -10.04 7.78 -14.66
N SER A 26 -10.25 8.77 -13.78
CA SER A 26 -9.22 9.25 -12.83
C SER A 26 -9.21 8.46 -11.52
N LEU A 27 -10.14 7.51 -11.32
CA LEU A 27 -10.21 6.67 -10.12
C LEU A 27 -9.37 5.39 -10.22
N LEU A 28 -8.74 5.11 -11.37
CA LEU A 28 -7.77 4.02 -11.51
C LEU A 28 -6.37 4.52 -11.11
N ALA A 29 -6.24 5.10 -9.92
CA ALA A 29 -4.95 5.14 -9.26
C ALA A 29 -4.59 3.68 -8.93
N SER A 30 -3.72 3.06 -9.73
CA SER A 30 -3.13 1.78 -9.36
C SER A 30 -2.31 2.02 -8.10
N ALA A 31 -2.85 1.63 -6.94
CA ALA A 31 -2.05 1.57 -5.73
C ALA A 31 -0.87 0.65 -6.02
N ALA A 32 0.35 1.17 -5.94
CA ALA A 32 1.53 0.31 -6.00
C ALA A 32 1.45 -0.70 -4.86
N ASP A 33 1.90 -1.93 -5.12
CA ASP A 33 1.97 -2.94 -4.07
C ASP A 33 2.75 -2.38 -2.86
N PRO A 34 2.32 -2.68 -1.61
CA PRO A 34 3.03 -2.21 -0.44
C PRO A 34 4.50 -2.60 -0.49
N LEU A 35 5.40 -1.68 -0.16
CA LEU A 35 6.81 -1.98 -0.03
C LEU A 35 7.00 -3.00 1.10
N LYS A 36 7.56 -4.15 0.75
CA LYS A 36 7.86 -5.21 1.72
C LYS A 36 9.21 -4.92 2.40
N VAL A 37 9.21 -4.91 3.73
CA VAL A 37 10.38 -4.56 4.55
C VAL A 37 10.66 -5.66 5.57
N GLY A 38 11.84 -6.28 5.48
CA GLY A 38 12.28 -7.34 6.38
C GLY A 38 13.19 -6.84 7.51
N PHE A 39 13.00 -7.36 8.72
CA PHE A 39 13.84 -7.07 9.89
C PHE A 39 14.47 -8.37 10.43
N VAL A 40 15.78 -8.37 10.62
CA VAL A 40 16.52 -9.54 11.15
C VAL A 40 17.16 -9.14 12.47
N TYR A 41 16.79 -9.81 13.55
CA TYR A 41 17.25 -9.48 14.90
C TYR A 41 18.18 -10.55 15.46
N ILE A 42 19.25 -10.10 16.12
CA ILE A 42 20.22 -10.98 16.78
C ILE A 42 19.67 -11.64 18.05
N GLY A 43 18.86 -10.91 18.83
CA GLY A 43 18.26 -11.38 20.08
C GLY A 43 16.73 -11.53 19.99
N PRO A 44 16.09 -11.89 21.11
CA PRO A 44 14.64 -11.94 21.21
C PRO A 44 14.06 -10.53 21.42
N ILE A 45 12.84 -10.30 20.92
CA ILE A 45 12.13 -9.03 21.14
C ILE A 45 11.88 -8.75 22.64
N GLY A 46 11.80 -9.80 23.46
CA GLY A 46 11.64 -9.72 24.91
C GLY A 46 12.88 -9.27 25.69
N ASP A 47 13.97 -8.85 25.01
CA ASP A 47 15.20 -8.39 25.68
C ASP A 47 15.04 -7.07 26.46
N HIS A 48 13.93 -6.35 26.24
CA HIS A 48 13.66 -5.01 26.79
C HIS A 48 14.81 -4.00 26.57
N GLY A 49 15.63 -4.25 25.55
CA GLY A 49 16.85 -3.52 25.26
C GLY A 49 16.98 -3.24 23.77
N TRP A 50 18.06 -3.75 23.17
CA TRP A 50 18.42 -3.43 21.79
C TRP A 50 17.38 -3.93 20.78
N THR A 51 17.05 -5.23 20.80
CA THR A 51 16.09 -5.80 19.87
C THR A 51 14.69 -5.23 20.10
N TYR A 52 14.28 -5.04 21.36
CA TYR A 52 13.02 -4.38 21.68
C TYR A 52 12.90 -2.99 21.05
N GLN A 53 13.94 -2.15 21.15
CA GLN A 53 13.91 -0.80 20.57
C GLN A 53 13.86 -0.83 19.04
N HIS A 54 14.56 -1.76 18.39
CA HIS A 54 14.42 -1.97 16.95
C HIS A 54 13.01 -2.40 16.55
N GLU A 55 12.35 -3.25 17.33
CA GLU A 55 10.95 -3.63 17.10
C GLU A 55 10.00 -2.44 17.31
N GLN A 56 10.24 -1.57 18.31
CA GLN A 56 9.47 -0.33 18.44
C GLN A 56 9.65 0.57 17.20
N GLY A 57 10.87 0.66 16.67
CA GLY A 57 11.15 1.37 15.42
C GLY A 57 10.37 0.80 14.23
N ARG A 58 10.31 -0.53 14.07
CA ARG A 58 9.51 -1.19 13.03
C ARG A 58 8.02 -0.85 13.19
N LYS A 59 7.48 -0.95 14.41
CA LYS A 59 6.07 -0.60 14.68
C LYS A 59 5.78 0.86 14.35
N ALA A 60 6.69 1.77 14.71
CA ALA A 60 6.56 3.19 14.37
C ALA A 60 6.57 3.44 12.86
N MET A 61 7.45 2.76 12.11
CA MET A 61 7.46 2.80 10.65
C MET A 61 6.13 2.34 10.06
N VAL A 62 5.59 1.20 10.52
CA VAL A 62 4.29 0.68 10.06
C VAL A 62 3.17 1.66 10.37
N ALA A 63 3.14 2.23 11.57
CA ALA A 63 2.14 3.23 11.95
C ALA A 63 2.22 4.51 11.09
N ALA A 64 3.43 4.96 10.76
CA ALA A 64 3.65 6.18 9.98
C ALA A 64 3.37 6.01 8.48
N LEU A 65 3.65 4.83 7.92
CA LEU A 65 3.57 4.58 6.48
C LEU A 65 2.30 3.84 6.05
N GLY A 66 1.63 3.16 6.98
CA GLY A 66 0.35 2.48 6.76
C GLY A 66 0.41 1.50 5.59
N ASP A 67 -0.61 1.58 4.72
CA ASP A 67 -0.80 0.66 3.58
C ASP A 67 0.31 0.74 2.52
N LYS A 68 1.26 1.68 2.65
CA LYS A 68 2.44 1.76 1.77
C LYS A 68 3.50 0.72 2.09
N VAL A 69 3.44 0.08 3.26
CA VAL A 69 4.43 -0.91 3.68
C VAL A 69 3.79 -2.17 4.23
N SER A 70 4.43 -3.30 3.98
CA SER A 70 4.21 -4.57 4.70
C SER A 70 5.53 -4.98 5.32
N SER A 71 5.52 -5.49 6.56
CA SER A 71 6.78 -5.85 7.23
C SER A 71 6.75 -7.23 7.85
N SER A 72 7.90 -7.87 7.85
CA SER A 72 8.15 -9.17 8.48
C SER A 72 9.42 -9.10 9.32
N TYR A 73 9.55 -10.02 10.28
CA TYR A 73 10.75 -10.09 11.11
C TYR A 73 11.14 -11.53 11.42
N VAL A 74 12.42 -11.75 11.75
CA VAL A 74 12.95 -12.99 12.31
C VAL A 74 13.85 -12.61 13.49
N GLU A 75 13.64 -13.27 14.64
CA GLU A 75 14.43 -13.07 15.85
C GLU A 75 15.43 -14.20 16.10
N ASN A 76 16.35 -13.99 17.04
CA ASN A 76 17.37 -14.96 17.45
C ASN A 76 18.24 -15.47 16.29
N VAL A 77 18.67 -14.58 15.40
CA VAL A 77 19.52 -14.92 14.26
C VAL A 77 20.98 -14.72 14.63
N PRO A 78 21.77 -15.80 14.78
CA PRO A 78 23.19 -15.68 15.08
C PRO A 78 23.95 -15.03 13.92
N GLU A 79 25.04 -14.37 14.27
CA GLU A 79 25.96 -13.80 13.28
C GLU A 79 26.62 -14.88 12.40
N GLY A 80 27.25 -14.44 11.30
CA GLY A 80 27.95 -15.32 10.38
C GLY A 80 27.03 -16.02 9.38
N ALA A 81 27.24 -17.32 9.17
CA ALA A 81 26.59 -18.07 8.09
C ALA A 81 25.05 -18.14 8.24
N ASP A 82 24.54 -18.17 9.47
CA ASP A 82 23.10 -18.17 9.71
C ASP A 82 22.47 -16.83 9.34
N ALA A 83 23.08 -15.70 9.72
CA ALA A 83 22.64 -14.37 9.30
C ALA A 83 22.61 -14.26 7.77
N GLU A 84 23.66 -14.71 7.08
CA GLU A 84 23.69 -14.69 5.61
C GLU A 84 22.52 -15.46 5.01
N ARG A 85 22.30 -16.70 5.45
CA ARG A 85 21.22 -17.56 4.97
C ARG A 85 19.85 -16.91 5.22
N VAL A 86 19.61 -16.41 6.43
CA VAL A 86 18.33 -15.78 6.80
C VAL A 86 18.09 -14.53 5.96
N ILE A 87 19.09 -13.67 5.81
CA ILE A 87 18.96 -12.44 5.01
C ILE A 87 18.68 -12.77 3.54
N ARG A 88 19.37 -13.77 2.97
CA ARG A 88 19.14 -14.21 1.58
C ARG A 88 17.72 -14.77 1.38
N ASN A 89 17.27 -15.65 2.29
CA ASN A 89 15.93 -16.21 2.22
C ASN A 89 14.86 -15.13 2.39
N MET A 90 15.10 -14.18 3.28
CA MET A 90 14.21 -13.04 3.48
C MET A 90 14.13 -12.19 2.22
N ALA A 91 15.25 -11.87 1.57
CA ALA A 91 15.29 -11.08 0.32
C ALA A 91 14.53 -11.72 -0.85
N GLN A 92 14.35 -13.05 -0.84
CA GLN A 92 13.53 -13.76 -1.84
C GLN A 92 12.04 -13.79 -1.49
N SER A 93 11.70 -13.48 -0.25
CA SER A 93 10.34 -13.60 0.32
C SER A 93 9.68 -12.23 0.56
N VAL A 94 10.50 -11.20 0.79
CA VAL A 94 10.09 -9.79 0.72
C VAL A 94 10.02 -9.30 -0.72
#